data_AF-A0A963BZU9-F1
#
_entry.id   AF-A0A963BZU9-F1
#
_cell.length_a   1.000
_cell.length_b   1.000
_cell.length_c   1.000
_cell.angle_alpha   90.00
_cell.angle_beta   90.00
_cell.angle_gamma   90.00
#
_symmetry.space_group_name_H-M   'P 1'
#
loop_
_entity.id
_entity.type
_entity.pdbx_description
1 polymer ?
#
loop_
_entity_poly.entity_id
_entity_poly.type
_entity_poly.pdbx_seq_one_letter_code
_entity_poly.pdbx_strand_id
1 'polypeptide(L)' 'NLEVRILTVITTLFMPAALIAGIFGMNFKSMPLLEDSEGFLISLSMMAAIAVVMVTVFWRRRWLG' A
#
# COMPACT_ATOMS: atom_id res chain seq x y z
N ASN A 1 12.97 20.29 11.87
CA ASN A 1 11.78 19.47 11.54
C ASN A 1 12.09 18.24 10.69
N LEU A 2 13.24 17.58 10.87
CA LEU A 2 13.55 16.32 10.17
C LEU A 2 12.69 15.16 10.68
N GLU A 3 12.39 15.13 11.97
CA GLU A 3 11.59 14.07 12.62
C GLU A 3 10.18 13.97 12.01
N VAL A 4 9.47 15.10 11.89
CA VAL A 4 8.13 15.13 11.30
C VAL A 4 8.15 14.75 9.82
N ARG A 5 9.25 15.05 9.11
CA ARG A 5 9.44 14.71 7.69
C ARG A 5 9.59 13.21 7.50
N ILE A 6 10.38 12.56 8.36
CA ILE A 6 10.57 11.11 8.36
C ILE A 6 9.24 10.40 8.67
N LEU A 7 8.53 10.86 9.71
CA LEU A 7 7.21 10.30 10.06
C LEU A 7 6.22 10.45 8.90
N THR A 8 6.16 11.62 8.26
CA THR A 8 5.27 11.85 7.09
C THR A 8 5.59 10.89 5.95
N VAL A 9 6.87 10.67 5.65
CA VAL A 9 7.30 9.73 4.60
C VAL A 9 6.90 8.30 4.96
N ILE A 10 7.16 7.85 6.19
CA ILE A 10 6.76 6.53 6.67
C ILE A 10 5.24 6.36 6.58
N THR A 11 4.46 7.30 7.13
CA THR A 11 2.99 7.23 7.09
C THR A 11 2.46 7.20 5.67
N THR A 12 3.02 8.02 4.76
CA THR A 12 2.58 8.03 3.36
C THR A 12 2.86 6.70 2.68
N LEU A 13 3.97 6.02 3.01
CA LEU A 13 4.28 4.69 2.49
C LEU A 13 3.33 3.60 3.02
N PHE A 14 2.97 3.66 4.30
CA PHE A 14 2.14 2.64 4.94
C PHE A 14 0.63 2.82 4.73
N MET A 15 0.15 4.05 4.55
CA MET A 15 -1.30 4.36 4.48
C MET A 15 -2.04 3.60 3.35
N PRO A 16 -1.53 3.48 2.11
CA PRO A 16 -2.22 2.72 1.06
C PRO A 16 -2.23 1.22 1.35
N ALA A 17 -1.12 0.68 1.86
CA ALA A 17 -1.04 -0.72 2.23
C ALA A 17 -2.02 -1.05 3.37
N ALA A 18 -2.12 -0.17 4.37
CA ALA A 18 -3.07 -0.29 5.47
C ALA A 18 -4.53 -0.17 5.00
N LEU A 19 -4.83 0.70 4.03
CA LEU A 19 -6.16 0.82 3.44
C LEU A 19 -6.56 -0.48 2.72
N ILE A 20 -5.66 -1.06 1.94
CA ILE A 20 -5.92 -2.32 1.21
C ILE A 20 -6.07 -3.47 2.20
N ALA A 21 -5.16 -3.62 3.16
CA ALA A 21 -5.28 -4.62 4.22
C ALA A 21 -6.57 -4.46 5.03
N GLY A 22 -6.99 -3.22 5.29
CA GLY A 22 -8.28 -2.90 5.90
C GLY A 22 -9.44 -3.41 5.05
N ILE A 23 -9.45 -3.07 3.75
CA ILE A 23 -10.50 -3.51 2.82
C ILE A 23 -10.58 -5.04 2.75
N PHE A 24 -9.45 -5.73 2.58
CA PHE A 24 -9.38 -7.19 2.49
C PHE A 24 -9.56 -7.92 3.83
N GLY A 25 -9.29 -7.26 4.95
CA GLY A 25 -9.49 -7.80 6.30
C GLY A 25 -10.92 -7.63 6.84
N MET A 26 -11.78 -6.88 6.13
CA MET A 26 -13.20 -6.85 6.45
C MET A 26 -13.81 -8.23 6.15
N ASN A 27 -14.60 -8.77 7.09
CA ASN A 27 -15.27 -10.09 7.01
C ASN A 27 -16.38 -10.12 5.94
N PHE A 28 -16.07 -9.78 4.70
CA PHE A 28 -16.99 -9.93 3.58
C PHE A 28 -17.01 -11.40 3.16
N LYS A 29 -18.08 -12.09 3.56
CA LYS A 29 -18.37 -13.49 3.24
C LYS A 29 -18.41 -13.82 1.74
N SER A 30 -18.54 -12.80 0.89
CA SER A 30 -18.50 -12.90 -0.57
C SER A 30 -17.78 -11.67 -1.13
N MET A 31 -16.45 -11.72 -1.16
CA MET A 31 -15.68 -10.87 -2.06
C MET A 31 -15.53 -11.64 -3.38
N PRO A 32 -16.16 -11.21 -4.49
CA PRO A 32 -16.09 -11.92 -5.76
C PRO A 32 -14.67 -12.02 -6.33
N LEU A 33 -13.73 -11.20 -5.82
CA LEU A 33 -12.30 -11.32 -6.13
C LEU A 33 -11.57 -12.44 -5.38
N LEU A 34 -12.12 -12.94 -4.25
CA LEU A 34 -11.48 -13.91 -3.33
C LEU A 34 -12.03 -15.34 -3.48
N GLU A 35 -13.07 -15.54 -4.29
CA GLU A 35 -13.57 -16.89 -4.63
C GLU A 35 -12.57 -17.64 -5.52
N ASP A 36 -11.76 -16.92 -6.30
CA ASP A 36 -10.59 -17.47 -6.98
C ASP A 36 -9.39 -17.49 -6.03
N SER A 37 -8.66 -18.61 -5.99
CA SER A 37 -7.40 -18.74 -5.23
C SER A 37 -6.35 -17.66 -5.61
N GLU A 38 -6.53 -17.02 -6.77
CA GLU A 38 -5.71 -15.94 -7.31
C GLU A 38 -6.02 -14.57 -6.67
N GLY A 39 -7.17 -14.39 -6.02
CA GLY A 39 -7.62 -13.11 -5.46
C GLY A 39 -6.69 -12.49 -4.43
N PHE A 40 -6.14 -13.36 -3.57
CA PHE A 40 -5.11 -12.99 -2.61
C PHE A 40 -3.82 -12.55 -3.30
N LEU A 41 -3.43 -13.24 -4.37
CA LEU A 41 -2.23 -12.92 -5.14
C LEU A 41 -2.38 -11.59 -5.88
N ILE A 42 -3.55 -11.34 -6.46
CA ILE A 42 -3.88 -10.08 -7.15
C ILE A 42 -3.86 -8.92 -6.17
N SER A 43 -4.48 -9.05 -5.00
CA SER A 43 -4.46 -7.98 -3.99
C SER A 43 -3.05 -7.69 -3.49
N LEU A 44 -2.26 -8.74 -3.23
CA LEU A 44 -0.87 -8.62 -2.82
C LEU A 44 -0.02 -7.94 -3.90
N SER A 45 -0.21 -8.31 -5.17
CA SER A 45 0.47 -7.69 -6.31
C SER A 45 0.10 -6.21 -6.45
N MET A 46 -1.17 -5.85 -6.19
CA MET A 46 -1.65 -4.48 -6.23
C MET A 46 -1.08 -3.64 -5.08
N MET A 47 -1.01 -4.21 -3.86
CA MET A 47 -0.32 -3.58 -2.72
C MET A 47 1.15 -3.34 -3.01
N ALA A 48 1.84 -4.35 -3.57
CA ALA A 48 3.26 -4.27 -3.93
C ALA A 48 3.49 -3.22 -5.03
N ALA A 49 2.65 -3.19 -6.05
CA ALA A 49 2.72 -2.20 -7.13
C ALA A 49 2.57 -0.77 -6.59
N ILE A 50 1.60 -0.53 -5.70
CA ILE A 50 1.40 0.79 -5.08
C ILE A 50 2.59 1.19 -4.23
N ALA A 51 3.16 0.25 -3.45
CA ALA A 51 4.37 0.51 -2.68
C ALA A 51 5.55 0.90 -3.59
N VAL A 52 5.77 0.19 -4.70
CA VAL A 52 6.83 0.50 -5.68
C VAL A 52 6.60 1.86 -6.34
N VAL A 53 5.36 2.18 -6.72
CA VAL A 53 5.01 3.48 -7.31
C VAL A 53 5.30 4.60 -6.33
N MET A 54 4.87 4.46 -5.07
CA MET A 54 5.13 5.44 -4.01
C MET A 54 6.62 5.66 -3.82
N VAL A 55 7.40 4.59 -3.62
CA VAL A 55 8.86 4.67 -3.46
C VAL A 55 9.50 5.36 -4.67
N THR A 56 9.10 4.99 -5.89
CA THR A 56 9.63 5.58 -7.12
C THR A 56 9.28 7.06 -7.25
N VAL A 57 8.07 7.47 -6.87
CA VAL A 57 7.64 8.87 -6.87
C VAL A 57 8.42 9.69 -5.84
N PHE A 58 8.58 9.18 -4.62
CA PHE A 58 9.37 9.84 -3.58
C PHE A 58 10.85 9.97 -3.99
N TRP A 59 11.40 8.94 -4.64
CA TRP A 59 12.77 8.94 -5.14
C TRP A 59 12.95 9.94 -6.30
N ARG A 60 12.02 9.97 -7.26
CA ARG A 60 12.02 10.94 -8.37
C ARG A 60 11.85 12.39 -7.92
N ARG A 61 11.05 12.63 -6.88
CA ARG A 61 10.83 13.98 -6.34
C ARG A 61 11.97 14.48 -5.46
N ARG A 62 13.09 13.74 -5.32
CA ARG A 62 14.26 14.11 -4.49
C ARG A 62 13.90 14.49 -3.05
N TRP A 63 12.80 13.95 -2.49
CA TRP A 63 12.45 14.23 -1.09
C TRP A 63 13.43 13.58 -0.09
N LEU A 64 14.19 12.59 -0.55
CA LEU A 64 15.25 11.89 0.18
C LEU A 64 16.67 12.39 -0.19
N GLY A 65 16.79 13.47 -0.98
CA GLY A 65 18.06 14.09 -1.35
C GLY A 65 18.21 15.50 -0.80
#